data_AF-A0A6M2CQH5-F1
#
_entry.id   AF-A0A6M2CQH5-F1
#
_cell.length_a   1.000
_cell.length_b   1.000
_cell.length_c   1.000
_cell.angle_alpha   90.00
_cell.angle_beta   90.00
_cell.angle_gamma   90.00
#
_symmetry.space_group_name_H-M   'P 1'
#
loop_
_entity.id
_entity.type
_entity.pdbx_description
1 polymer ?
#
loop_
_entity_poly.entity_id
_entity_poly.type
_entity_poly.pdbx_seq_one_letter_code
_entity_poly.pdbx_strand_id
1 'polypeptide(L)'
;MFCFFFFFFSGFYPNLLRFHKIHPTLYGRDCPWCRDSPPTLYHTSWSCIKRPNELNHLRRMYRIENLLEQWEALVASSYREVQLALLEHVRLAAQASGAPTVKLLN
;
A
#
# COMPACT_ATOMS: atom_id res chain seq x y z
N MET A 1 -15.45 -1.95 15.45
CA MET A 1 -14.77 -0.68 15.11
C MET A 1 -13.73 -0.89 14.00
N PHE A 2 -14.10 -1.57 12.89
CA PHE A 2 -13.16 -1.95 11.82
C PHE A 2 -13.27 -1.06 10.57
N CYS A 3 -14.41 -0.40 10.35
CA CYS A 3 -14.68 0.32 9.11
C CYS A 3 -13.99 1.69 8.99
N PHE A 4 -13.69 2.36 10.09
CA PHE A 4 -13.13 3.73 10.06
C PHE A 4 -11.69 3.79 9.53
N PHE A 5 -10.84 2.83 9.91
CA PHE A 5 -9.43 2.81 9.48
C PHE A 5 -9.27 2.37 8.02
N PHE A 6 -10.07 1.40 7.56
CA PHE A 6 -10.04 0.94 6.16
C PHE A 6 -10.47 2.06 5.20
N PHE A 7 -11.49 2.85 5.57
CA PHE A 7 -11.91 4.01 4.80
C PHE A 7 -10.83 5.10 4.74
N PHE A 8 -10.18 5.40 5.87
CA PHE A 8 -9.07 6.36 5.91
C PHE A 8 -7.92 5.91 4.99
N PHE A 9 -7.57 4.63 5.02
CA PHE A 9 -6.53 4.09 4.15
C PHE A 9 -6.88 4.17 2.65
N SER A 10 -8.12 3.88 2.26
CA SER A 10 -8.58 3.96 0.86
C SER A 10 -8.83 5.39 0.34
N GLY A 11 -9.08 6.34 1.27
CA GLY A 11 -9.39 7.73 0.98
C GLY A 11 -8.15 8.62 0.89
N PHE A 12 -7.13 8.33 1.71
CA PHE A 12 -5.91 9.13 1.81
C PHE A 12 -4.72 8.59 1.01
N TYR A 13 -4.69 7.28 0.70
CA TYR A 13 -3.54 6.72 -0.01
C TYR A 13 -3.74 6.59 -1.52
N PRO A 14 -2.70 6.95 -2.30
CA PRO A 14 -2.76 6.92 -3.74
C PRO A 14 -2.84 5.48 -4.26
N ASN A 15 -4.02 5.07 -4.69
CA ASN A 15 -4.28 3.77 -5.31
C ASN A 15 -4.09 3.90 -6.83
N LEU A 16 -3.02 3.31 -7.37
CA LEU A 16 -2.73 3.34 -8.81
C LEU A 16 -3.86 2.79 -9.66
N LEU A 17 -4.58 1.77 -9.20
CA LEU A 17 -5.75 1.26 -9.91
C LEU A 17 -6.88 2.30 -9.97
N ARG A 18 -7.04 3.10 -8.90
CA ARG A 18 -8.01 4.22 -8.89
C ARG A 18 -7.56 5.34 -9.81
N PHE A 19 -6.28 5.67 -9.85
CA PHE A 19 -5.74 6.66 -10.79
C PHE A 19 -5.82 6.20 -12.24
N HIS A 20 -5.56 4.93 -12.54
CA HIS A 20 -5.77 4.37 -13.87
C HIS A 20 -7.23 4.50 -14.31
N LYS A 21 -8.20 4.34 -13.41
CA LYS A 21 -9.62 4.57 -13.72
C LYS A 21 -9.96 6.03 -14.06
N ILE A 22 -9.22 7.00 -13.51
CA ILE A 22 -9.44 8.44 -13.75
C ILE A 22 -8.62 8.93 -14.97
N HIS A 23 -7.36 8.51 -15.05
CA HIS A 23 -6.38 8.89 -16.07
C HIS A 23 -5.68 7.63 -16.63
N PRO A 24 -6.36 6.86 -17.49
CA PRO A 24 -5.84 5.57 -17.98
C PRO A 24 -4.60 5.69 -18.88
N THR A 25 -4.37 6.87 -19.47
CA THR A 25 -3.20 7.16 -20.31
C THR A 25 -1.95 7.49 -19.51
N LEU A 26 -2.09 7.93 -18.25
CA LEU A 26 -0.98 8.32 -17.39
C LEU A 26 -0.56 7.21 -16.43
N TYR A 27 -1.49 6.33 -16.04
CA TYR A 27 -1.23 5.26 -15.07
C TYR A 27 -1.54 3.91 -15.69
N GLY A 28 -0.60 2.97 -15.57
CA GLY A 28 -0.76 1.60 -16.05
C GLY A 28 -1.85 0.83 -15.30
N ARG A 29 -2.49 -0.12 -16.00
CA ARG A 29 -3.48 -1.02 -15.41
C ARG A 29 -2.85 -2.12 -14.55
N ASP A 30 -1.56 -2.36 -14.75
CA ASP A 30 -0.83 -3.45 -14.13
C ASP A 30 0.17 -2.95 -13.10
N CYS A 31 0.51 -3.80 -12.15
CA CYS A 31 1.53 -3.53 -11.16
C CYS A 31 2.87 -3.19 -11.84
N PRO A 32 3.54 -2.09 -11.46
CA PRO A 32 4.79 -1.69 -12.09
C PRO A 32 5.93 -2.68 -11.88
N TRP A 33 5.84 -3.53 -10.85
CA TRP A 33 6.90 -4.50 -10.53
C TRP A 33 6.63 -5.88 -11.10
N CYS A 34 5.41 -6.43 -10.97
CA CYS A 34 5.13 -7.77 -11.49
C CYS A 34 4.52 -7.79 -12.89
N ARG A 35 3.77 -6.74 -13.28
CA ARG A 35 2.94 -6.68 -14.49
C ARG A 35 1.88 -7.79 -14.63
N ASP A 36 1.74 -8.63 -13.61
CA ASP A 36 0.89 -9.82 -13.63
C ASP A 36 -0.44 -9.61 -12.91
N SER A 37 -0.63 -8.47 -12.25
CA SER A 37 -1.79 -8.20 -11.40
C SER A 37 -2.15 -6.72 -11.35
N PRO A 38 -3.43 -6.36 -11.09
CA PRO A 38 -3.83 -4.98 -10.91
C PRO A 38 -3.07 -4.33 -9.73
N PRO A 39 -2.66 -3.06 -9.84
CA PRO A 39 -1.92 -2.34 -8.80
C PRO A 39 -2.89 -1.88 -7.70
N THR A 40 -3.52 -2.84 -7.03
CA THR A 40 -4.31 -2.58 -5.82
C THR A 40 -3.37 -2.14 -4.71
N LEU A 41 -3.90 -1.39 -3.76
CA LEU A 41 -3.12 -0.96 -2.60
C LEU A 41 -2.51 -2.17 -1.87
N TYR A 42 -3.30 -3.20 -1.60
CA TYR A 42 -2.81 -4.45 -1.00
C TYR A 42 -1.69 -5.10 -1.84
N HIS A 43 -1.85 -5.15 -3.16
CA HIS A 43 -0.85 -5.78 -4.01
C HIS A 43 0.46 -4.99 -4.01
N THR A 44 0.41 -3.67 -4.19
CA THR A 44 1.61 -2.82 -4.24
C THR A 44 2.23 -2.60 -2.85
N SER A 45 1.42 -2.51 -1.80
CA SER A 45 1.90 -2.28 -0.44
C SER A 45 2.18 -3.57 0.33
N TRP A 46 1.75 -4.75 -0.13
CA TRP A 46 1.90 -5.97 0.65
C TRP A 46 2.26 -7.21 -0.17
N SER A 47 1.38 -7.60 -1.09
CA SER A 47 1.38 -8.96 -1.64
C SER A 47 2.35 -9.19 -2.81
N CYS A 48 2.86 -8.12 -3.45
CA CYS A 48 3.72 -8.26 -4.62
C CYS A 48 5.10 -8.82 -4.26
N ILE A 49 5.41 -10.01 -4.80
CA ILE A 49 6.69 -10.71 -4.56
C ILE A 49 7.85 -10.04 -5.31
N LYS A 50 7.57 -9.44 -6.47
CA LYS A 50 8.57 -8.75 -7.31
C LYS A 50 8.87 -7.31 -6.84
N ARG A 51 8.31 -6.87 -5.71
CA ARG A 51 8.58 -5.55 -5.14
C ARG A 51 10.05 -5.45 -4.67
N PRO A 52 10.73 -4.30 -4.86
CA PRO A 52 12.08 -4.07 -4.34
C PRO A 52 12.22 -4.43 -2.85
N ASN A 53 13.33 -5.09 -2.50
CA ASN A 53 13.58 -5.62 -1.17
C ASN A 53 13.76 -4.53 -0.11
N GLU A 54 14.17 -3.34 -0.53
CA GLU A 54 14.31 -2.13 0.29
C GLU A 54 12.96 -1.75 0.91
N LEU A 55 11.87 -1.98 0.17
CA LEU A 55 10.50 -1.68 0.60
C LEU A 55 9.89 -2.78 1.46
N ASN A 56 10.58 -3.91 1.67
CA ASN A 56 10.10 -5.02 2.51
C ASN A 56 10.52 -4.87 3.99
N HIS A 57 10.74 -3.64 4.47
CA HIS A 57 11.23 -3.38 5.83
C HIS A 57 10.28 -3.90 6.91
N LEU A 58 8.97 -3.60 6.83
CA LEU A 58 7.99 -4.12 7.79
C LEU A 58 7.92 -5.65 7.80
N ARG A 59 8.02 -6.25 6.60
CA ARG A 59 7.99 -7.69 6.45
C ARG A 59 9.16 -8.34 7.20
N ARG A 60 10.35 -7.74 7.11
CA ARG A 60 11.54 -8.19 7.85
C ARG A 60 11.43 -7.93 9.34
N MET A 61 11.02 -6.72 9.73
CA MET A 61 10.95 -6.27 11.12
C MET A 61 10.00 -7.12 11.96
N TYR A 62 8.86 -7.49 11.40
CA TYR A 62 7.82 -8.23 12.12
C TYR A 62 7.68 -9.70 11.68
N ARG A 63 8.61 -10.21 10.84
CA ARG A 63 8.58 -11.57 10.25
C ARG A 63 7.20 -11.97 9.69
N ILE A 64 6.59 -11.04 8.97
CA ILE A 64 5.22 -11.20 8.48
C ILE A 64 5.25 -11.89 7.12
N GLU A 65 4.30 -12.77 6.86
CA GLU A 65 4.13 -13.41 5.56
C GLU A 65 3.28 -12.53 4.63
N ASN A 66 3.20 -12.87 3.34
CA ASN A 66 2.39 -12.12 2.37
C ASN A 66 0.88 -12.48 2.47
N LEU A 67 0.40 -12.75 3.69
CA LEU A 67 -0.97 -13.14 3.98
C LEU A 67 -1.87 -11.90 4.08
N LEU A 68 -3.09 -12.03 3.58
CA LEU A 68 -4.08 -10.95 3.60
C LEU A 68 -4.51 -10.64 5.03
N GLU A 69 -4.70 -11.68 5.84
CA GLU A 69 -5.15 -11.60 7.23
C GLU A 69 -4.16 -10.80 8.09
N GLN A 70 -2.86 -10.94 7.81
CA GLN A 70 -1.82 -10.20 8.52
C GLN A 70 -1.79 -8.73 8.12
N TRP A 71 -2.03 -8.44 6.84
CA TRP A 71 -2.19 -7.06 6.39
C TRP A 71 -3.42 -6.41 7.03
N GLU A 72 -4.55 -7.11 7.06
CA GLU A 72 -5.77 -6.64 7.70
C GLU A 72 -5.60 -6.43 9.22
N ALA A 73 -4.88 -7.35 9.90
CA ALA A 73 -4.56 -7.21 11.32
C ALA A 73 -3.72 -5.96 11.61
N LEU A 74 -2.75 -5.63 10.75
CA LEU A 74 -1.95 -4.41 10.88
C LEU A 74 -2.78 -3.16 10.62
N VAL A 75 -3.64 -3.18 9.60
CA VAL A 75 -4.56 -2.07 9.29
C VAL A 75 -5.56 -1.86 10.44
N ALA A 76 -5.99 -2.94 11.10
CA ALA A 76 -6.92 -2.91 12.22
C ALA A 76 -6.25 -2.68 13.59
N SER A 77 -4.91 -2.61 13.63
CA SER A 77 -4.17 -2.39 14.86
C SER A 77 -4.54 -1.05 15.49
N SER A 78 -4.73 -1.02 16.80
CA SER A 78 -4.92 0.21 17.60
C SER A 78 -3.60 0.80 18.09
N TYR A 79 -2.47 0.13 17.86
CA TYR A 79 -1.16 0.59 18.31
C TYR A 79 -0.63 1.69 17.37
N ARG A 80 -0.43 2.88 17.92
CA ARG A 80 0.02 4.07 17.15
C ARG A 80 1.31 3.82 16.38
N GLU A 81 2.30 3.17 16.99
CA GLU A 81 3.59 2.89 16.37
C GLU A 81 3.44 1.98 15.14
N VAL A 82 2.61 0.94 15.26
CA VAL A 82 2.30 0.01 14.16
C VAL A 82 1.58 0.74 13.03
N GLN A 83 0.63 1.62 13.36
CA GLN A 83 -0.08 2.43 12.36
C GLN A 83 0.89 3.37 11.62
N LEU A 84 1.75 4.10 12.33
CA LEU A 84 2.73 4.98 11.71
C LEU A 84 3.73 4.22 10.81
N ALA A 85 4.20 3.06 11.27
CA ALA A 85 5.09 2.21 10.50
C ALA A 85 4.41 1.70 9.21
N LEU A 86 3.14 1.28 9.30
CA LEU A 86 2.33 0.86 8.16
C LEU A 86 2.07 2.01 7.17
N LEU A 87 1.76 3.20 7.69
CA LEU A 87 1.52 4.41 6.90
C LEU A 87 2.78 4.79 6.10
N GLU A 88 3.95 4.79 6.73
CA GLU A 88 5.20 5.11 6.04
C GLU A 88 5.56 4.05 5.00
N HIS A 89 5.38 2.77 5.33
CA HIS A 89 5.60 1.67 4.40
C HIS A 89 4.73 1.76 3.15
N VAL A 90 3.43 2.01 3.32
CA VAL A 90 2.51 2.17 2.18
C VAL A 90 2.88 3.42 1.38
N ARG A 91 3.31 4.51 2.04
CA ARG A 91 3.76 5.73 1.38
C ARG A 91 4.99 5.49 0.50
N LEU A 92 5.99 4.80 1.03
CA LEU A 92 7.21 4.44 0.30
C LEU A 92 6.91 3.50 -0.87
N ALA A 93 6.04 2.50 -0.67
CA ALA A 93 5.60 1.59 -1.73
C ALA A 93 4.83 2.33 -2.84
N ALA A 94 3.99 3.30 -2.48
CA ALA A 94 3.28 4.15 -3.42
C ALA A 94 4.23 5.05 -4.23
N GLN A 95 5.19 5.70 -3.57
CA GLN A 95 6.22 6.50 -4.25
C GLN A 95 7.03 5.67 -5.23
N ALA A 96 7.52 4.50 -4.79
CA ALA A 96 8.33 3.63 -5.63
C ALA A 96 7.55 2.98 -6.78
N SER A 97 6.22 2.95 -6.71
CA SER A 97 5.35 2.49 -7.79
C SER A 97 4.94 3.60 -8.75
N GLY A 98 5.39 4.85 -8.53
CA GLY A 98 5.08 6.01 -9.38
C GLY A 98 3.74 6.68 -9.05
N ALA A 99 3.14 6.34 -7.91
CA ALA A 99 1.91 6.99 -7.47
C ALA A 99 2.21 8.40 -6.93
N PRO A 100 1.36 9.41 -7.21
CA PRO A 100 1.59 10.77 -6.74
C PRO A 100 1.53 10.81 -5.22
N THR A 101 2.48 11.50 -4.60
CA THR A 101 2.48 11.71 -3.15
C THR A 101 1.33 12.62 -2.77
N VAL A 102 0.33 12.05 -2.07
CA VAL A 102 -0.62 12.88 -1.33
C VAL A 102 0.19 13.49 -0.19
N LYS A 103 0.55 14.78 -0.31
CA LYS A 103 1.02 15.56 0.83
C LYS A 103 -0.14 15.57 1.81
N LEU A 104 -0.06 14.73 2.84
CA LEU A 104 -0.94 14.85 4.00
C LEU A 104 -0.75 16.29 4.50
N LEU A 105 -1.78 17.11 4.28
CA LEU A 105 -1.83 18.47 4.82
C LEU A 105 -1.66 18.37 6.34
N ASN A 106 -0.78 19.24 6.84
CA ASN A 106 -0.43 19.44 8.26
C ASN A 106 -1.64 19.39 9.19
#